data_AF-A0A4Q2UVD9-F1
#
_entry.id   AF-A0A4Q2UVD9-F1
#
_cell.length_a   1.000
_cell.length_b   1.000
_cell.length_c   1.000
_cell.angle_alpha   90.00
_cell.angle_beta   90.00
_cell.angle_gamma   90.00
#
_symmetry.space_group_name_H-M   'P 1'
#
loop_
_entity.id
_entity.type
_entity.pdbx_description
1 polymer ?
#
loop_
_entity_poly.entity_id
_entity_poly.type
_entity_poly.pdbx_seq_one_letter_code
_entity_poly.pdbx_strand_id
1 'polypeptide(L)'
;MKQIILLLGLAISFVGATRPSPQPSVFVASTPCDLIPRIWLGIPTDASCEFIKWTLSLSRDPRNQAPAAYLLHYTYGITQPNTTGFANGGTTRQKTGQWQQVRDAQQRTVYQLGTSPADTTIRLVKLDDNLLHLLDPQGKLMIGHAGWSYTLNKR
;
A
#
# COMPACT_ATOMS: atom_id res chain seq x y z
N MET A 1 21.34 27.96 -67.85
CA MET A 1 21.70 26.67 -67.22
C MET A 1 21.01 26.62 -65.86
N LYS A 2 20.14 25.62 -65.63
CA LYS A 2 19.25 25.48 -64.47
C LYS A 2 20.03 25.07 -63.21
N GLN A 3 19.89 25.82 -62.12
CA GLN A 3 20.31 25.38 -60.79
C GLN A 3 19.17 24.62 -60.12
N ILE A 4 19.44 23.38 -59.71
CA ILE A 4 18.55 22.50 -58.95
C ILE A 4 18.94 22.64 -57.48
N ILE A 5 18.02 23.14 -56.66
CA ILE A 5 18.18 23.20 -55.20
C ILE A 5 17.66 21.87 -54.63
N LEU A 6 18.55 21.07 -54.04
CA LEU A 6 18.23 19.84 -53.34
C LEU A 6 17.83 20.18 -51.89
N LEU A 7 16.55 20.07 -51.55
CA LEU A 7 16.04 20.18 -50.18
C LEU A 7 16.14 18.82 -49.49
N LEU A 8 17.15 18.66 -48.62
CA LEU A 8 17.34 17.49 -47.78
C LEU A 8 16.42 17.60 -46.55
N GLY A 9 15.30 16.86 -46.56
CA GLY A 9 14.38 16.82 -45.42
C GLY A 9 14.96 16.02 -44.26
N LEU A 10 15.26 16.69 -43.14
CA LEU A 10 15.67 16.04 -41.90
C LEU A 10 14.41 15.49 -41.19
N ALA A 11 14.21 14.18 -41.26
CA ALA A 11 13.20 13.50 -40.46
C ALA A 11 13.67 13.45 -38.99
N ILE A 12 13.14 14.33 -38.14
CA ILE A 12 13.38 14.30 -36.70
C ILE A 12 12.50 13.20 -36.11
N SER A 13 13.06 12.00 -35.97
CA SER A 13 12.44 10.92 -35.20
C SER A 13 12.43 11.30 -33.73
N PHE A 14 11.29 11.74 -33.20
CA PHE A 14 11.09 11.88 -31.77
C PHE A 14 11.09 10.49 -31.13
N VAL A 15 12.26 10.05 -30.68
CA VAL A 15 12.36 8.91 -29.77
C VAL A 15 11.80 9.37 -28.43
N GLY A 16 10.51 9.14 -28.22
CA GLY A 16 9.87 9.31 -26.92
C GLY A 16 10.50 8.32 -25.95
N ALA A 17 11.36 8.80 -25.06
CA ALA A 17 11.91 7.97 -23.98
C ALA A 17 10.78 7.58 -23.02
N THR A 18 10.20 6.39 -23.21
CA THR A 18 9.32 5.77 -22.21
C THR A 18 10.17 5.39 -21.01
N ARG A 19 10.21 6.25 -19.98
CA ARG A 19 10.76 5.86 -18.68
C ARG A 19 9.85 4.79 -18.09
N PRO A 20 10.35 3.59 -17.74
CA PRO A 20 9.55 2.61 -17.03
C PRO A 20 9.00 3.25 -15.75
N SER A 21 7.69 3.07 -15.49
CA SER A 21 7.11 3.56 -14.26
C SER A 21 7.78 2.87 -13.07
N PRO A 22 8.15 3.58 -12.00
CA PRO A 22 8.72 2.96 -10.81
C PRO A 22 7.84 1.81 -10.35
N GLN A 23 8.46 0.66 -10.08
CA GLN A 23 7.74 -0.48 -9.54
C GLN A 23 7.16 -0.10 -8.16
N PRO A 24 5.89 -0.45 -7.87
CA PRO A 24 5.30 -0.17 -6.57
C PRO A 24 6.12 -0.80 -5.44
N SER A 25 6.25 -0.09 -4.32
CA SER A 25 6.79 -0.70 -3.10
C SER A 25 5.75 -1.62 -2.49
N VAL A 26 6.11 -2.89 -2.24
CA VAL A 26 5.19 -3.90 -1.73
C VAL A 26 5.55 -4.23 -0.29
N PHE A 27 4.55 -4.19 0.60
CA PHE A 27 4.68 -4.53 2.01
C PHE A 27 3.69 -5.63 2.41
N VAL A 28 4.09 -6.54 3.29
CA VAL A 28 3.29 -7.68 3.75
C VAL A 28 3.27 -7.77 5.26
N ALA A 29 2.15 -8.24 5.82
CA ALA A 29 2.00 -8.50 7.26
C ALA A 29 1.03 -9.64 7.53
N SER A 30 1.10 -10.17 8.75
CA SER A 30 0.00 -10.90 9.40
C SER A 30 -0.31 -10.22 10.73
N THR A 31 -1.51 -9.67 10.87
CA THR A 31 -1.96 -8.91 12.05
C THR A 31 -3.09 -9.67 12.74
N PRO A 32 -3.35 -9.44 14.04
CA PRO A 32 -4.56 -10.00 14.64
C PRO A 32 -5.81 -9.37 13.98
N CYS A 33 -6.95 -10.05 14.10
CA CYS A 33 -8.24 -9.60 13.60
C CYS A 33 -9.06 -8.91 14.70
N ASP A 34 -8.45 -7.93 15.36
CA ASP A 34 -9.03 -7.12 16.41
C ASP A 34 -9.90 -5.97 15.85
N LEU A 35 -10.50 -5.18 16.75
CA LEU A 35 -11.53 -4.21 16.41
C LEU A 35 -11.07 -3.17 15.37
N ILE A 36 -9.86 -2.64 15.52
CA ILE A 36 -9.38 -1.50 14.73
C ILE A 36 -9.13 -1.90 13.26
N PRO A 37 -8.32 -2.93 12.94
CA PRO A 37 -8.18 -3.41 11.58
C PRO A 37 -9.49 -3.87 10.95
N ARG A 38 -10.41 -4.48 11.72
CA ARG A 38 -11.74 -4.87 11.21
C ARG A 38 -12.52 -3.65 10.69
N ILE A 39 -12.60 -2.58 11.48
CA ILE A 39 -13.29 -1.33 11.09
C ILE A 39 -12.63 -0.75 9.83
N TRP A 40 -11.30 -0.64 9.81
CA TRP A 40 -10.56 -0.09 8.68
C TRP A 40 -10.74 -0.88 7.39
N LEU A 41 -10.83 -2.20 7.48
CA LEU A 41 -11.00 -3.06 6.32
C LEU A 41 -12.46 -3.22 5.90
N GLY A 42 -13.41 -2.96 6.80
CA GLY A 42 -14.83 -3.27 6.59
C GLY A 42 -15.12 -4.76 6.76
N ILE A 43 -14.40 -5.43 7.66
CA ILE A 43 -14.67 -6.83 8.02
C ILE A 43 -15.89 -6.86 8.94
N PRO A 44 -16.95 -7.63 8.63
CA PRO A 44 -18.13 -7.74 9.48
C PRO A 44 -17.80 -8.16 10.92
N THR A 45 -18.52 -7.61 11.90
CA THR A 45 -18.27 -7.90 13.31
C THR A 45 -18.61 -9.35 13.68
N ASP A 46 -19.57 -9.96 12.99
CA ASP A 46 -19.99 -11.35 13.12
C ASP A 46 -19.12 -12.36 12.35
N ALA A 47 -18.15 -11.88 11.55
CA ALA A 47 -17.25 -12.76 10.84
C ALA A 47 -16.30 -13.50 11.80
N SER A 48 -16.21 -14.82 11.64
CA SER A 48 -15.18 -15.65 12.28
C SER A 48 -13.79 -15.27 11.74
N CYS A 49 -12.98 -14.64 12.59
CA CYS A 49 -11.69 -14.11 12.17
C CYS A 49 -10.72 -13.99 13.35
N GLU A 50 -9.57 -14.64 13.23
CA GLU A 50 -8.46 -14.62 14.19
C GLU A 50 -7.33 -13.70 13.74
N PHE A 51 -7.01 -13.72 12.44
CA PHE A 51 -5.92 -12.94 11.88
C PHE A 51 -6.21 -12.49 10.44
N ILE A 52 -5.40 -11.54 9.98
CA ILE A 52 -5.49 -10.93 8.66
C ILE A 52 -4.11 -10.97 8.01
N LYS A 53 -4.02 -11.45 6.77
CA LYS A 53 -2.84 -11.29 5.92
C LYS A 53 -3.02 -10.10 5.01
N TRP A 54 -1.98 -9.29 4.88
CA TRP A 54 -1.96 -8.04 4.11
C TRP A 54 -0.93 -8.12 2.99
N THR A 55 -1.25 -7.52 1.85
CA THR A 55 -0.28 -7.14 0.81
C THR A 55 -0.63 -5.75 0.32
N LEU A 56 0.19 -4.78 0.71
CA LEU A 56 0.03 -3.36 0.40
C LEU A 56 1.06 -2.95 -0.67
N SER A 57 0.58 -2.54 -1.83
CA SER A 57 1.37 -1.96 -2.90
C SER A 57 1.19 -0.44 -2.93
N LEU A 58 2.30 0.30 -2.88
CA LEU A 58 2.33 1.76 -2.93
C LEU A 58 3.02 2.23 -4.21
N SER A 59 2.24 2.84 -5.10
CA SER A 59 2.73 3.42 -6.35
C SER A 59 3.14 4.87 -6.15
N ARG A 60 4.12 5.33 -6.94
CA ARG A 60 4.54 6.73 -7.03
C ARG A 60 4.43 7.21 -8.47
N ASP A 61 4.18 8.50 -8.65
CA ASP A 61 4.16 9.12 -9.98
C ASP A 61 5.57 9.03 -10.60
N PRO A 62 5.70 8.49 -11.82
CA PRO A 62 7.00 8.33 -12.47
C PRO A 62 7.73 9.65 -12.76
N ARG A 63 7.02 10.77 -12.82
CA ARG A 63 7.54 12.08 -13.22
C ARG A 63 8.23 12.81 -12.06
N ASN A 64 7.66 12.72 -10.86
CA ASN A 64 8.10 13.48 -9.69
C ASN A 64 8.26 12.64 -8.41
N GLN A 65 8.01 11.33 -8.47
CA GLN A 65 8.07 10.39 -7.34
C GLN A 65 7.07 10.70 -6.21
N ALA A 66 6.07 11.56 -6.44
CA ALA A 66 5.03 11.85 -5.47
C ALA A 66 4.18 10.59 -5.18
N PRO A 67 3.63 10.46 -3.95
CA PRO A 67 2.61 9.46 -3.65
C PRO A 67 1.47 9.48 -4.68
N ALA A 68 1.03 8.30 -5.10
CA ALA A 68 -0.05 8.12 -6.07
C ALA A 68 -1.05 7.08 -5.54
N ALA A 69 -1.33 6.03 -6.32
CA ALA A 69 -2.28 5.00 -5.93
C ALA A 69 -1.70 3.98 -4.93
N TYR A 70 -2.58 3.41 -4.10
CA TYR A 70 -2.32 2.17 -3.37
C TYR A 70 -3.26 1.06 -3.84
N LEU A 71 -2.78 -0.18 -3.70
CA LEU A 71 -3.58 -1.39 -3.80
C LEU A 71 -3.33 -2.21 -2.53
N LEU A 72 -4.38 -2.46 -1.76
CA LEU A 72 -4.33 -3.29 -0.57
C LEU A 72 -5.14 -4.56 -0.80
N HIS A 73 -4.46 -5.70 -0.91
CA HIS A 73 -5.09 -7.01 -0.81
C HIS A 73 -5.04 -7.48 0.64
N TYR A 74 -6.14 -8.08 1.11
CA TYR A 74 -6.17 -8.70 2.42
C TYR A 74 -7.02 -9.95 2.42
N THR A 75 -6.58 -10.94 3.20
CA THR A 75 -7.32 -12.17 3.47
C THR A 75 -7.49 -12.29 4.98
N TYR A 76 -8.69 -12.62 5.43
CA TYR A 76 -9.01 -12.75 6.85
C TYR A 76 -9.74 -14.07 7.14
N GLY A 77 -9.61 -14.60 8.36
CA GLY A 77 -10.28 -15.85 8.73
C GLY A 77 -9.70 -16.50 9.97
N ILE A 78 -10.08 -17.76 10.18
CA ILE A 78 -9.58 -18.62 11.26
C ILE A 78 -8.29 -19.30 10.83
N THR A 79 -7.35 -19.49 11.75
CA THR A 79 -6.07 -20.17 11.49
C THR A 79 -6.30 -21.63 11.14
N GLN A 80 -5.60 -22.14 10.13
CA GLN A 80 -5.51 -23.58 9.88
C GLN A 80 -4.39 -24.16 10.75
N PRO A 81 -4.69 -25.06 11.71
CA PRO A 81 -3.67 -25.64 12.59
C PRO A 81 -2.50 -26.25 11.82
N ASN A 82 -1.29 -26.06 12.35
CA ASN A 82 -0.02 -26.55 11.78
C ASN A 82 0.32 -25.99 10.38
N THR A 83 -0.24 -24.83 10.02
CA THR A 83 0.10 -24.12 8.78
C THR A 83 0.21 -22.62 9.03
N THR A 84 0.67 -21.87 8.03
CA THR A 84 0.56 -20.39 8.05
C THR A 84 -0.74 -19.90 7.40
N GLY A 85 -1.65 -20.81 7.02
CA GLY A 85 -2.82 -20.54 6.20
C GLY A 85 -4.10 -20.34 7.00
N PHE A 86 -5.19 -20.13 6.26
CA PHE A 86 -6.54 -20.01 6.80
C PHE A 86 -7.29 -21.33 6.65
N ALA A 87 -8.09 -21.68 7.65
CA ALA A 87 -9.08 -22.73 7.51
C ALA A 87 -10.04 -22.36 6.38
N ASN A 88 -10.32 -23.30 5.48
CA ASN A 88 -11.15 -23.09 4.27
C ASN A 88 -10.67 -21.96 3.35
N GLY A 89 -9.39 -21.58 3.41
CA GLY A 89 -8.79 -20.54 2.54
C GLY A 89 -9.05 -19.10 2.97
N GLY A 90 -9.93 -18.85 3.96
CA GLY A 90 -10.27 -17.50 4.44
C GLY A 90 -11.10 -16.70 3.43
N THR A 91 -11.34 -15.43 3.75
CA THR A 91 -12.06 -14.49 2.89
C THR A 91 -11.12 -13.42 2.37
N THR A 92 -10.97 -13.33 1.03
CA THR A 92 -10.12 -12.33 0.37
C THR A 92 -10.93 -11.14 -0.14
N ARG A 93 -10.36 -9.95 0.03
CA ARG A 93 -10.92 -8.67 -0.40
C ARG A 93 -9.78 -7.73 -0.81
N GLN A 94 -10.14 -6.59 -1.40
CA GLN A 94 -9.19 -5.55 -1.78
C GLN A 94 -9.74 -4.15 -1.49
N LYS A 95 -8.84 -3.19 -1.25
CA LYS A 95 -9.12 -1.74 -1.25
C LYS A 95 -8.11 -1.04 -2.16
N THR A 96 -8.59 -0.04 -2.89
CA THR A 96 -7.77 0.83 -3.74
C THR A 96 -8.06 2.28 -3.42
N GLY A 97 -7.12 3.16 -3.71
CA GLY A 97 -7.29 4.59 -3.51
C GLY A 97 -6.00 5.35 -3.71
N GLN A 98 -5.98 6.62 -3.31
CA GLN A 98 -4.75 7.40 -3.23
C GLN A 98 -4.15 7.27 -1.83
N TRP A 99 -2.83 7.40 -1.74
CA TRP A 99 -2.15 7.51 -0.47
C TRP A 99 -1.32 8.79 -0.43
N GLN A 100 -1.05 9.27 0.78
CA GLN A 100 -0.22 10.44 0.99
C GLN A 100 0.81 10.20 2.08
N GLN A 101 1.91 10.95 2.00
CA GLN A 101 2.96 10.99 2.99
C GLN A 101 2.87 12.32 3.75
N VAL A 102 2.74 12.25 5.07
CA VAL A 102 2.64 13.44 5.94
C VAL A 102 3.65 13.35 7.08
N ARG A 103 3.90 14.49 7.73
CA ARG A 103 4.58 14.55 9.03
C ARG A 103 3.51 14.65 10.11
N ASP A 104 3.59 13.82 11.13
CA ASP A 104 2.71 13.95 12.29
C ASP A 104 3.23 14.98 13.31
N ALA A 105 2.51 15.14 14.42
CA ALA A 105 2.89 16.07 15.49
C ALA A 105 4.27 15.77 16.09
N GLN A 106 4.73 14.51 16.00
CA GLN A 106 6.05 14.06 16.44
C GLN A 106 7.09 14.08 15.31
N GLN A 107 6.79 14.73 14.16
CA GLN A 107 7.63 14.81 12.97
C GLN A 107 7.98 13.45 12.34
N ARG A 108 7.25 12.38 12.67
CA ARG A 108 7.42 11.06 12.08
C ARG A 108 6.82 11.05 10.68
N THR A 109 7.44 10.31 9.76
CA THR A 109 6.86 10.08 8.44
C THR A 109 5.68 9.12 8.59
N VAL A 110 4.49 9.55 8.20
CA VAL A 110 3.27 8.74 8.23
C VAL A 110 2.69 8.60 6.83
N TYR A 111 2.37 7.37 6.45
CA TYR A 111 1.62 7.05 5.23
C TYR A 111 0.13 6.93 5.59
N GLN A 112 -0.71 7.62 4.85
CA GLN A 112 -2.16 7.59 5.00
C GLN A 112 -2.78 6.98 3.75
N LEU A 113 -3.52 5.89 3.91
CA LEU A 113 -4.25 5.23 2.83
C LEU A 113 -5.70 5.73 2.84
N GLY A 114 -6.14 6.32 1.74
CA GLY A 114 -7.40 7.05 1.64
C GLY A 114 -7.17 8.54 1.93
N THR A 115 -7.81 9.39 1.12
CA THR A 115 -7.68 10.86 1.18
C THR A 115 -9.02 11.55 1.41
N SER A 116 -10.12 10.80 1.47
CA SER A 116 -11.47 11.32 1.71
C SER A 116 -11.84 11.19 3.18
N PRO A 117 -12.46 12.22 3.81
CA PRO A 117 -13.04 12.11 5.15
C PRO A 117 -14.11 11.02 5.28
N ALA A 118 -14.72 10.62 4.16
CA ALA A 118 -15.71 9.54 4.13
C ALA A 118 -15.08 8.13 4.19
N ASP A 119 -13.78 8.01 3.90
CA ASP A 119 -13.05 6.76 3.95
C ASP A 119 -12.33 6.62 5.28
N THR A 120 -12.50 5.49 5.96
CA THR A 120 -11.71 5.20 7.14
C THR A 120 -10.23 5.12 6.76
N THR A 121 -9.46 6.12 7.18
CA THR A 121 -8.05 6.26 6.79
C THR A 121 -7.16 5.29 7.58
N ILE A 122 -6.41 4.45 6.88
CA ILE A 122 -5.39 3.59 7.50
C ILE A 122 -4.10 4.39 7.61
N ARG A 123 -3.53 4.46 8.81
CA ARG A 123 -2.31 5.21 9.09
C ARG A 123 -1.17 4.28 9.43
N LEU A 124 -0.03 4.44 8.76
CA LEU A 124 1.18 3.67 9.02
C LEU A 124 2.35 4.62 9.26
N VAL A 125 3.05 4.48 10.37
CA VAL A 125 4.33 5.17 10.55
C VAL A 125 5.42 4.40 9.80
N LYS A 126 6.28 5.14 9.10
CA LYS A 126 7.49 4.59 8.50
C LYS A 126 8.59 4.52 9.55
N LEU A 127 8.94 3.30 9.97
CA LEU A 127 10.02 3.07 10.93
C LEU A 127 11.38 3.09 10.23
N ASP A 128 11.47 2.48 9.05
CA ASP A 128 12.62 2.56 8.14
C ASP A 128 12.16 2.41 6.67
N ASP A 129 13.07 2.17 5.71
CA ASP A 129 12.69 2.02 4.29
C ASP A 129 11.99 0.69 3.95
N ASN A 130 12.07 -0.29 4.85
CA ASN A 130 11.55 -1.64 4.72
C ASN A 130 10.43 -1.96 5.73
N LEU A 131 10.18 -1.09 6.71
CA LEU A 131 9.25 -1.31 7.81
C LEU A 131 8.24 -0.18 7.93
N LEU A 132 6.96 -0.58 7.85
CA LEU A 132 5.81 0.23 8.21
C LEU A 132 5.13 -0.36 9.43
N HIS A 133 4.53 0.46 10.28
CA HIS A 133 3.80 -0.01 11.45
C HIS A 133 2.47 0.72 11.59
N LEU A 134 1.39 -0.03 11.86
CA LEU A 134 0.06 0.56 11.98
C LEU A 134 -0.03 1.49 13.20
N LEU A 135 -0.75 2.59 13.02
CA LEU A 135 -1.07 3.54 14.08
C LEU A 135 -2.56 3.46 14.43
N ASP A 136 -2.89 3.50 15.71
CA ASP A 136 -4.26 3.62 16.18
C ASP A 136 -4.91 4.96 15.74
N PRO A 137 -6.23 5.15 15.92
CA PRO A 137 -6.89 6.41 15.57
C PRO A 137 -6.29 7.65 16.28
N GLN A 138 -5.65 7.47 17.43
CA GLN A 138 -4.97 8.50 18.21
C GLN A 138 -3.52 8.75 17.75
N GLY A 139 -3.01 8.00 16.77
CA GLY A 139 -1.65 8.12 16.24
C GLY A 139 -0.57 7.40 17.05
N LYS A 140 -0.94 6.54 18.01
CA LYS A 140 0.01 5.70 18.77
C LYS A 140 0.30 4.40 18.02
N LEU A 141 1.44 3.79 18.32
CA LEU A 141 1.81 2.49 17.75
C LEU A 141 0.83 1.41 18.21
N MET A 142 0.31 0.60 17.28
CA MET A 142 -0.52 -0.55 17.59
C MET A 142 0.33 -1.65 18.24
N ILE A 143 0.02 -2.00 19.49
CA ILE A 143 0.82 -2.97 20.25
C ILE A 143 0.30 -4.39 19.99
N GLY A 144 1.14 -5.23 19.38
CA GLY A 144 0.87 -6.65 19.16
C GLY A 144 0.96 -7.48 20.44
N HIS A 145 0.89 -8.80 20.27
CA HIS A 145 1.13 -9.76 21.35
C HIS A 145 1.99 -10.92 20.83
N ALA A 146 2.24 -11.94 21.66
CA ALA A 146 3.18 -13.03 21.35
C ALA A 146 2.92 -13.78 20.03
N GLY A 147 1.70 -13.71 19.49
CA GLY A 147 1.32 -14.38 18.24
C GLY A 147 1.27 -13.47 17.02
N TRP A 148 1.11 -12.14 17.19
CA TRP A 148 0.83 -11.25 16.07
C TRP A 148 1.43 -9.85 16.26
N SER A 149 1.83 -9.25 15.14
CA SER A 149 2.41 -7.90 15.04
C SER A 149 1.58 -7.02 14.11
N TYR A 150 1.70 -5.70 14.26
CA TYR A 150 1.11 -4.71 13.38
C TYR A 150 2.12 -4.07 12.42
N THR A 151 3.30 -4.69 12.28
CA THR A 151 4.37 -4.27 11.38
C THR A 151 4.23 -4.94 10.01
N LEU A 152 4.28 -4.12 8.96
CA LEU A 152 4.37 -4.57 7.58
C LEU A 152 5.83 -4.48 7.11
N ASN A 153 6.33 -5.57 6.55
CA ASN A 153 7.69 -5.70 6.03
C ASN A 153 7.67 -5.58 4.51
N LYS A 154 8.64 -4.89 3.94
CA LYS A 154 8.82 -4.81 2.50
C LYS A 154 9.18 -6.21 1.96
N ARG A 155 8.55 -6.58 0.85
CA ARG A 155 8.82 -7.81 0.11
C ARG A 155 9.97 -7.60 -0.87
#